data_AF-A0AAP6JEH8-F1
#
_entry.id   AF-A0AAP6JEH8-F1
#
_cell.length_a   1.000
_cell.length_b   1.000
_cell.length_c   1.000
_cell.angle_alpha   90.00
_cell.angle_beta   90.00
_cell.angle_gamma   90.00
#
_symmetry.space_group_name_H-M   'P 1'
#
loop_
_entity.id
_entity.type
_entity.pdbx_description
1 polymer ?
#
loop_
_entity_poly.entity_id
_entity_poly.type
_entity_poly.pdbx_seq_one_letter_code
_entity_poly.pdbx_strand_id
1 'polypeptide(L)'
;MGIGGIGIWQLLIILAIVILLFGTKRLSNLGQDVGSAIRGFRSAVKEEDKDEGEETSERLSQNEESADADFEQDEKQDQQKP
;
A
#
# COMPACT_ATOMS: atom_id res chain seq x y z
N MET A 1 -32.12 -9.37 7.58
CA MET A 1 -30.80 -10.02 7.71
C MET A 1 -29.89 -9.47 6.61
N GLY A 2 -29.68 -8.15 6.63
CA GLY A 2 -28.94 -7.45 5.57
C GLY A 2 -27.44 -7.47 5.82
N ILE A 3 -26.68 -7.14 4.78
CA ILE A 3 -25.21 -6.96 4.76
C ILE A 3 -24.64 -6.00 5.83
N GLY A 4 -25.49 -5.31 6.61
CA GLY A 4 -25.10 -4.43 7.71
C GLY A 4 -24.67 -5.13 9.02
N GLY A 5 -24.63 -6.46 9.05
CA GLY A 5 -24.12 -7.23 10.19
C GLY A 5 -22.61 -7.54 10.15
N ILE A 6 -21.94 -7.21 9.03
CA ILE A 6 -20.50 -7.38 8.90
C ILE A 6 -19.84 -6.15 9.52
N GLY A 7 -19.50 -6.27 10.81
CA GLY A 7 -18.77 -5.23 11.52
C GLY A 7 -17.33 -5.10 11.03
N ILE A 8 -16.72 -3.95 11.33
CA ILE A 8 -15.33 -3.64 10.99
C ILE A 8 -14.38 -4.71 11.53
N TRP A 9 -14.67 -5.27 12.71
CA TRP A 9 -13.90 -6.35 13.32
C TRP A 9 -13.88 -7.65 12.51
N GLN A 10 -15.00 -8.02 11.90
CA GLN A 10 -15.09 -9.21 11.04
C GLN A 10 -14.30 -9.00 9.74
N LEU A 11 -14.36 -7.81 9.15
CA LEU A 11 -13.57 -7.49 7.95
C LEU A 11 -12.06 -7.58 8.21
N LEU A 12 -11.58 -7.11 9.36
CA LEU A 12 -10.16 -7.22 9.71
C LEU A 12 -9.70 -8.68 9.86
N ILE A 13 -10.52 -9.53 10.48
CA ILE A 13 -10.23 -10.96 10.60
C ILE A 13 -10.16 -11.63 9.22
N ILE A 14 -11.10 -11.32 8.33
CA ILE A 14 -11.11 -11.86 6.96
C ILE A 14 -9.87 -11.38 6.20
N LEU A 15 -9.53 -10.09 6.30
CA LEU A 15 -8.35 -9.51 5.68
C LEU A 15 -7.06 -10.19 6.16
N ALA A 16 -6.94 -10.46 7.46
CA ALA A 16 -5.79 -11.16 8.03
C ALA A 16 -5.62 -12.56 7.42
N ILE A 17 -6.72 -13.32 7.26
CA ILE A 17 -6.70 -14.65 6.64
C ILE A 17 -6.26 -14.55 5.17
N VAL A 18 -6.79 -13.58 4.41
CA VAL A 18 -6.41 -13.35 3.01
C VAL A 18 -4.91 -13.04 2.91
N ILE A 19 -4.38 -12.16 3.78
CA ILE A 19 -2.95 -11.85 3.83
C ILE A 19 -2.12 -13.10 4.13
N LEU A 20 -2.57 -13.97 5.03
CA LEU A 20 -1.86 -15.21 5.37
C LEU A 20 -1.83 -16.20 4.20
N LEU A 21 -2.92 -16.31 3.44
CA LEU A 21 -3.04 -17.23 2.30
C LEU A 21 -2.24 -16.77 1.08
N PHE A 22 -2.33 -15.49 0.73
CA PHE A 22 -1.65 -14.93 -0.44
C PHE A 22 -0.23 -14.46 -0.13
N GLY A 23 0.08 -14.21 1.14
CA GLY A 23 1.32 -13.58 1.60
C GLY A 23 1.32 -12.06 1.37
N THR A 24 2.00 -11.32 2.26
CA THR A 24 2.15 -9.85 2.16
C THR A 24 2.87 -9.42 0.88
N LYS A 25 3.81 -10.24 0.38
CA LYS A 25 4.62 -9.94 -0.81
C LYS A 25 3.78 -9.86 -2.09
N ARG A 26 2.82 -10.78 -2.28
CA ARG A 26 1.90 -10.75 -3.43
C ARG A 26 0.90 -9.61 -3.28
N LEU A 27 0.33 -9.45 -2.09
CA LEU A 27 -0.64 -8.37 -1.83
C LEU A 27 -0.03 -6.97 -1.97
N SER A 28 1.25 -6.78 -1.62
CA SER A 28 1.96 -5.51 -1.79
C SER A 28 2.18 -5.17 -3.26
N ASN A 29 2.65 -6.13 -4.07
CA ASN A 29 2.85 -5.89 -5.51
C ASN A 29 1.53 -5.55 -6.22
N LEU A 30 0.47 -6.34 -6.00
CA LEU A 30 -0.85 -6.05 -6.56
C LEU A 30 -1.50 -4.79 -5.97
N GLY A 31 -1.27 -4.52 -4.69
CA GLY A 31 -1.79 -3.36 -3.98
C GLY A 31 -1.14 -2.06 -4.41
N GLN A 32 0.13 -2.06 -4.80
CA GLN A 32 0.83 -0.88 -5.32
C GLN A 32 0.27 -0.47 -6.69
N ASP A 33 0.05 -1.44 -7.59
CA ASP A 33 -0.51 -1.18 -8.92
C ASP A 33 -1.96 -0.67 -8.84
N VAL A 34 -2.79 -1.37 -8.07
CA VAL A 34 -4.21 -1.00 -7.88
C VAL A 34 -4.32 0.27 -7.04
N GLY A 35 -3.47 0.44 -6.04
CA GLY A 35 -3.44 1.62 -5.17
C GLY A 35 -3.04 2.89 -5.92
N SER A 36 -2.09 2.80 -6.85
CA SER A 36 -1.69 3.92 -7.70
C SER A 36 -2.82 4.38 -8.62
N ALA A 37 -3.55 3.42 -9.22
CA ALA A 37 -4.72 3.71 -10.05
C ALA A 37 -5.87 4.36 -9.24
N ILE A 38 -6.17 3.82 -8.05
CA ILE A 38 -7.20 4.37 -7.16
C ILE A 38 -6.79 5.76 -6.64
N ARG A 39 -5.50 6.00 -6.40
CA ARG A 39 -4.98 7.30 -5.95
C ARG A 39 -5.17 8.38 -7.01
N GLY A 40 -4.91 8.08 -8.28
CA GLY A 40 -5.21 8.98 -9.40
C GLY A 40 -6.70 9.28 -9.54
N PHE A 41 -7.55 8.26 -9.41
CA PHE A 41 -9.00 8.42 -9.43
C PHE A 41 -9.51 9.30 -8.26
N ARG A 42 -9.01 9.08 -7.04
CA ARG A 42 -9.38 9.89 -5.88
C ARG A 42 -8.90 11.34 -6.03
N SER A 43 -7.72 11.55 -6.60
CA SER A 43 -7.20 12.90 -6.87
C SER A 43 -8.06 13.63 -7.89
N ALA A 44 -8.41 12.98 -9.01
CA ALA A 44 -9.26 13.57 -10.06
C ALA A 44 -10.65 13.91 -9.54
N VAL A 45 -11.31 13.00 -8.80
CA VAL A 45 -12.62 13.27 -8.19
C VAL A 45 -12.55 14.41 -7.18
N LYS A 46 -11.45 14.51 -6.42
CA LYS A 46 -11.24 15.59 -5.46
C LYS A 46 -10.87 16.92 -6.12
N GLU A 47 -10.32 16.89 -7.33
CA GLU A 47 -10.01 18.05 -8.16
C GLU A 47 -11.29 18.59 -8.82
N GLU A 48 -12.18 17.71 -9.30
CA GLU A 48 -13.52 18.08 -9.77
C GLU A 48 -14.39 18.71 -8.66
N ASP A 49 -14.28 18.24 -7.41
CA ASP A 49 -14.92 18.86 -6.23
C ASP A 49 -14.24 20.18 -5.81
N LYS A 50 -13.03 20.47 -6.30
CA LYS A 50 -12.21 21.64 -5.94
C LYS A 50 -12.11 22.71 -7.03
N ASP A 51 -12.75 22.52 -8.18
CA ASP A 51 -12.90 23.56 -9.21
C ASP A 51 -13.79 24.74 -8.75
N GLU A 52 -14.22 24.76 -7.49
CA GLU A 52 -14.75 25.94 -6.79
C GLU A 52 -13.67 26.72 -5.98
N GLY A 53 -12.39 26.31 -5.94
CA GLY A 53 -11.35 27.09 -5.27
C GLY A 53 -9.99 26.42 -5.08
N GLU A 54 -9.03 26.90 -5.86
CA GLU A 54 -7.58 27.02 -5.60
C GLU A 54 -6.74 25.71 -5.44
N GLU A 55 -5.94 25.45 -6.50
CA GLU A 55 -4.49 25.26 -6.47
C GLU A 55 -3.92 24.54 -5.23
N THR A 56 -3.88 23.20 -5.21
CA THR A 56 -2.89 22.46 -4.42
C THR A 56 -2.77 21.02 -4.91
N SER A 57 -1.73 20.71 -5.68
CA SER A 57 -1.05 19.40 -5.60
C SER A 57 0.37 19.42 -6.18
N GLU A 58 1.14 20.48 -5.94
CA GLU A 58 2.59 20.33 -5.87
C GLU A 58 2.90 19.61 -4.54
N ARG A 59 3.60 18.45 -4.57
CA ARG A 59 4.32 17.75 -3.46
C ARG A 59 4.04 16.25 -3.29
N LEU A 60 3.99 15.42 -4.35
CA LEU A 60 4.23 13.98 -4.18
C LEU A 60 4.87 13.34 -5.41
N SER A 61 6.18 13.55 -5.62
CA SER A 61 7.01 12.55 -6.31
C SER A 61 8.53 12.73 -6.17
N GLN A 62 9.00 13.42 -5.12
CA GLN A 62 10.41 13.38 -4.71
C GLN A 62 10.50 12.54 -3.42
N ASN A 63 10.27 11.23 -3.53
CA ASN A 63 10.70 10.24 -2.52
C ASN A 63 10.52 8.79 -3.04
N GLU A 64 11.13 8.48 -4.18
CA GLU A 64 11.34 7.09 -4.64
C GLU A 64 12.85 6.79 -4.66
N GLU A 65 13.56 7.19 -3.60
CA GLU A 65 14.96 6.79 -3.35
C GLU A 65 15.20 6.72 -1.83
N SER A 66 14.45 5.86 -1.14
CA SER A 66 14.75 5.28 0.19
C SER A 66 13.49 4.60 0.75
N ALA A 67 13.21 3.40 0.26
CA ALA A 67 12.40 2.43 0.98
C ALA A 67 13.11 1.07 0.89
N ASP A 68 14.40 1.06 1.26
CA ASP A 68 15.05 -0.10 1.84
C ASP A 68 14.25 -0.49 3.09
N ALA A 69 13.27 -1.37 2.92
CA ALA A 69 12.84 -2.25 4.00
C ALA A 69 13.91 -3.33 4.12
N ASP A 70 15.03 -2.94 4.69
CA ASP A 70 16.08 -3.80 5.22
C ASP A 70 15.41 -4.80 6.18
N PHE A 71 15.31 -6.05 5.72
CA PHE A 71 14.96 -7.19 6.54
C PHE A 71 16.28 -7.88 6.87
N GLU A 72 16.91 -7.43 7.96
CA GLU A 72 17.98 -8.18 8.62
C GLU A 72 17.49 -9.60 8.98
N GLN A 73 17.88 -10.59 8.17
CA GLN A 73 18.22 -11.96 8.60
C GLN A 73 18.63 -12.81 7.37
N ASP A 74 19.92 -13.03 7.17
CA ASP A 74 20.57 -14.27 7.61
C ASP A 74 22.09 -14.17 7.42
N GLU A 75 22.81 -14.54 8.47
CA GLU A 75 24.26 -14.60 8.57
C GLU A 75 24.93 -15.59 7.58
N LYS A 76 26.27 -15.49 7.51
CA LYS A 76 27.29 -16.48 7.05
C LYS A 76 27.64 -16.35 5.57
N GLN A 77 28.90 -16.15 5.16
CA GLN A 77 30.17 -16.44 5.81
C GLN A 77 31.25 -15.58 5.16
N ASP A 78 31.88 -14.71 5.95
CA ASP A 78 33.23 -14.22 5.71
C ASP A 78 34.18 -15.41 5.95
N GLN A 79 34.76 -15.94 4.88
CA GLN A 79 36.13 -16.45 4.94
C GLN A 79 36.83 -15.99 3.68
N GLN A 80 37.37 -14.77 3.79
CA GLN A 80 38.59 -14.35 3.14
C GLN A 80 39.56 -15.52 2.99
N LYS A 81 39.95 -15.81 1.75
CA LYS A 81 41.23 -16.44 1.47
C LYS A 81 42.08 -15.42 0.71
N PRO A 82 43.29 -15.07 1.20
CA PRO A 82 44.25 -14.31 0.40
C PRO A 82 44.71 -15.07 -0.84
#